data_AF-A0A1L9U190-F1
#
_entry.id   AF-A0A1L9U190-F1
#
_cell.length_a   1.000
_cell.length_b   1.000
_cell.length_c   1.000
_cell.angle_alpha   90.00
_cell.angle_beta   90.00
_cell.angle_gamma   90.00
#
_symmetry.space_group_name_H-M   'P 1'
#
loop_
_entity.id
_entity.type
_entity.pdbx_description
1 polymer ?
#
loop_
_entity_poly.entity_id
_entity_poly.type
_entity_poly.pdbx_seq_one_letter_code
_entity_poly.pdbx_strand_id
1 'polypeptide(L)'
;RDYTPKYFHCRFLHSTYNNNLPFAAYLAGLIEGDGTIIIPNTLRSPKGKLNYPSIQIVFHLKDLPLALMIQKELGFGSLSRKKGVNAYILTINNKEEADGTFQVRSTLSGKYPKFEYHKGFSNQEFLNKIADLFNTEVKETRLNKSTPEYRVRTTNLQGNNQAKSYLIKYPLFGTKYLDSID
;
A
#
# COMPACT_ATOMS: atom_id res chain seq x y z
N ARG A 1 4.35 9.09 -38.15
CA ARG A 1 5.63 8.43 -38.47
C ARG A 1 6.18 7.86 -37.18
N ASP A 2 5.82 6.61 -36.95
CA ASP A 2 6.56 5.53 -36.28
C ASP A 2 7.54 5.90 -35.17
N TYR A 3 7.18 5.53 -33.95
CA TYR A 3 8.18 5.16 -32.95
C TYR A 3 7.80 3.83 -32.31
N THR A 4 8.25 2.75 -32.96
CA THR A 4 8.40 1.45 -32.33
C THR A 4 9.51 1.56 -31.28
N PRO A 5 9.26 1.34 -29.98
CA PRO A 5 10.34 1.33 -29.02
C PRO A 5 11.22 0.11 -29.31
N LYS A 6 12.41 0.35 -29.84
CA LYS A 6 13.47 -0.64 -29.93
C LYS A 6 13.80 -1.10 -28.52
N TYR A 7 13.80 -2.42 -28.33
CA TYR A 7 14.22 -3.19 -27.18
C TYR A 7 15.14 -2.42 -26.21
N PHE A 8 14.63 -2.16 -25.00
CA PHE A 8 15.46 -1.68 -23.91
C PHE A 8 16.27 -2.84 -23.32
N HIS A 9 17.58 -2.74 -23.47
CA HIS A 9 18.57 -3.62 -22.91
C HIS A 9 18.59 -3.49 -21.38
N CYS A 10 18.17 -4.54 -20.67
CA CYS A 10 18.13 -4.59 -19.22
C CYS A 10 19.53 -4.86 -18.66
N ARG A 11 20.23 -3.84 -18.13
CA ARG A 11 21.34 -4.07 -17.20
C ARG A 11 20.73 -4.44 -15.86
N PHE A 12 20.93 -5.69 -15.45
CA PHE A 12 20.60 -6.15 -14.11
C PHE A 12 21.50 -5.42 -13.10
N LEU A 13 20.98 -4.37 -12.47
CA LEU A 13 21.52 -3.94 -11.18
C LEU A 13 21.02 -4.94 -10.15
N HIS A 14 21.92 -5.84 -9.78
CA HIS A 14 21.77 -6.76 -8.66
C HIS A 14 21.79 -5.92 -7.37
N SER A 15 20.66 -5.29 -7.05
CA SER A 15 20.44 -4.76 -5.71
C SER A 15 20.30 -5.96 -4.78
N THR A 16 21.28 -6.17 -3.91
CA THR A 16 21.17 -7.06 -2.75
C THR A 16 20.07 -6.53 -1.86
N TYR A 17 18.83 -6.97 -2.11
CA TYR A 17 17.66 -6.61 -1.32
C TYR A 17 17.82 -7.22 0.07
N ASN A 18 18.23 -6.41 1.05
CA ASN A 18 18.04 -6.76 2.45
C ASN A 18 16.53 -6.80 2.68
N ASN A 19 15.99 -8.01 2.61
CA ASN A 19 14.56 -8.27 2.71
C ASN A 19 14.07 -7.96 4.13
N ASN A 20 13.84 -6.69 4.46
CA ASN A 20 12.93 -6.33 5.55
C ASN A 20 11.50 -6.67 5.11
N LEU A 21 11.23 -7.97 4.98
CA LEU A 21 9.94 -8.54 4.59
C LEU A 21 8.78 -7.97 5.44
N PRO A 22 8.94 -7.70 6.76
CA PRO A 22 7.89 -7.05 7.55
C PRO A 22 7.55 -5.63 7.07
N PHE A 23 8.56 -4.80 6.77
CA PHE A 23 8.34 -3.43 6.30
C PHE A 23 7.77 -3.40 4.88
N ALA A 24 8.28 -4.26 3.99
CA ALA A 24 7.77 -4.35 2.62
C ALA A 24 6.30 -4.82 2.58
N ALA A 25 5.94 -5.83 3.40
CA ALA A 25 4.55 -6.30 3.51
C ALA A 25 3.63 -5.22 4.11
N TYR A 26 4.10 -4.50 5.14
CA TYR A 26 3.37 -3.39 5.73
C TYR A 26 3.13 -2.26 4.73
N LEU A 27 4.18 -1.83 4.01
CA LEU A 27 4.09 -0.78 3.01
C LEU A 27 3.16 -1.18 1.86
N ALA A 28 3.19 -2.44 1.43
CA ALA A 28 2.27 -2.95 0.41
C ALA A 28 0.81 -2.87 0.87
N GLY A 29 0.50 -3.31 2.09
CA GLY A 29 -0.85 -3.20 2.66
C GLY A 29 -1.31 -1.75 2.82
N LEU A 30 -0.39 -0.84 3.16
CA LEU A 30 -0.69 0.59 3.25
C LEU A 30 -0.97 1.22 1.88
N ILE A 31 -0.22 0.84 0.85
CA ILE A 31 -0.46 1.28 -0.54
C ILE A 31 -1.80 0.73 -1.06
N GLU A 32 -2.15 -0.50 -0.69
CA GLU A 32 -3.42 -1.13 -1.07
C GLU A 32 -4.61 -0.43 -0.41
N GLY A 33 -4.50 -0.07 0.88
CA GLY A 33 -5.58 0.57 1.64
C GLY A 33 -5.76 2.07 1.34
N ASP A 34 -4.68 2.85 1.47
CA ASP A 34 -4.71 4.32 1.43
C ASP A 34 -3.86 4.91 0.30
N GLY A 35 -3.27 4.07 -0.55
CA GLY A 35 -2.39 4.47 -1.63
C GLY A 35 -3.12 4.81 -2.93
N THR A 36 -2.41 5.47 -3.83
CA THR A 36 -2.83 5.76 -5.20
C THR A 36 -1.62 5.67 -6.12
N ILE A 37 -1.71 4.85 -7.16
CA ILE A 37 -0.68 4.74 -8.19
C ILE A 37 -1.08 5.66 -9.35
N ILE A 38 -0.25 6.67 -9.61
CA ILE A 38 -0.45 7.66 -10.66
C ILE A 38 0.47 7.34 -11.82
N ILE A 39 -0.12 7.05 -12.98
CA ILE A 39 0.59 6.85 -14.25
C ILE A 39 0.20 8.00 -15.18
N PRO A 40 1.13 8.94 -15.47
CA PRO A 40 0.84 10.06 -16.37
C PRO A 40 0.64 9.60 -17.82
N ASN A 41 -0.39 10.13 -18.48
CA ASN A 41 -0.67 9.85 -19.90
C ASN A 41 0.20 10.68 -20.87
N THR A 42 0.83 11.75 -20.36
CA THR A 42 1.70 12.62 -21.14
C THR A 42 3.07 12.71 -20.49
N LEU A 43 4.13 12.76 -21.30
CA LEU A 43 5.50 12.90 -20.82
C LEU A 43 5.74 14.25 -20.12
N ARG A 44 5.03 15.30 -20.57
CA ARG A 44 5.15 16.64 -20.02
C ARG A 44 3.78 17.24 -19.72
N SER A 45 3.74 18.06 -18.68
CA SER A 45 2.61 18.95 -18.39
C SER A 45 2.51 20.08 -19.42
N PRO A 46 1.35 20.79 -19.49
CA PRO A 46 1.20 21.96 -20.35
C PRO A 46 2.22 23.08 -20.09
N LYS A 47 2.83 23.09 -18.90
CA LYS A 47 3.88 24.04 -18.49
C LYS A 47 5.30 23.52 -18.77
N GLY A 48 5.44 22.43 -19.53
CA GLY A 48 6.74 21.86 -19.92
C GLY A 48 7.44 20.99 -18.87
N LYS A 49 6.90 20.85 -17.65
CA LYS A 49 7.48 19.98 -16.60
C LYS A 49 7.32 18.51 -16.94
N LEU A 50 8.35 17.69 -16.73
CA LEU A 50 8.30 16.23 -16.87
C LEU A 50 7.32 15.62 -15.87
N ASN A 51 6.51 14.68 -16.35
CA ASN A 51 5.62 13.89 -15.53
C ASN A 51 6.25 12.52 -15.29
N TYR A 52 6.27 12.11 -14.03
CA TYR A 52 6.80 10.80 -13.62
C TYR A 52 5.68 9.98 -12.99
N PRO A 53 5.68 8.65 -13.18
CA PRO A 53 4.90 7.76 -12.35
C PRO A 53 5.18 8.03 -10.87
N SER A 54 4.14 7.93 -10.04
CA SER A 54 4.30 8.12 -8.61
C SER A 54 3.30 7.28 -7.82
N ILE A 55 3.71 6.89 -6.62
CA ILE A 55 2.81 6.36 -5.61
C ILE A 55 2.54 7.47 -4.61
N GLN A 56 1.28 7.71 -4.29
CA GLN A 56 0.88 8.63 -3.23
C GLN A 56 0.19 7.86 -2.12
N ILE A 57 0.49 8.19 -0.87
CA ILE A 57 -0.21 7.65 0.31
C ILE A 57 -0.71 8.83 1.13
N VAL A 58 -1.99 8.81 1.50
CA VAL A 58 -2.61 9.87 2.28
C VAL A 58 -2.61 9.49 3.75
N PHE A 59 -2.01 10.34 4.58
CA PHE A 59 -2.00 10.20 6.04
C PHE A 59 -2.86 11.27 6.67
N HIS A 60 -3.57 10.94 7.74
CA HIS A 60 -4.23 11.95 8.57
C HIS A 60 -3.18 12.82 9.29
N LEU A 61 -3.56 14.05 9.68
CA LEU A 61 -2.65 14.99 10.35
C LEU A 61 -1.98 14.41 11.60
N LYS A 62 -2.72 13.57 12.35
CA LYS A 62 -2.25 12.88 13.55
C LYS A 62 -1.18 11.82 13.26
N ASP A 63 -1.19 11.25 12.06
CA ASP A 63 -0.27 10.19 11.62
C ASP A 63 0.96 10.74 10.88
N LEU A 64 1.23 12.04 11.00
CA LEU A 64 2.45 12.66 10.48
C LEU A 64 3.73 11.94 10.95
N PRO A 65 3.89 11.53 12.23
CA PRO A 65 5.08 10.80 12.66
C PRO A 65 5.28 9.49 11.89
N LEU A 66 4.21 8.76 11.61
CA LEU A 66 4.25 7.54 10.81
C LEU A 66 4.72 7.82 9.37
N ALA A 67 4.18 8.88 8.75
CA ALA A 67 4.58 9.26 7.40
C ALA A 67 6.07 9.63 7.32
N LEU A 68 6.59 10.33 8.33
CA LEU A 68 8.01 10.67 8.43
C LEU A 68 8.89 9.44 8.65
N MET A 69 8.45 8.47 9.46
CA MET A 69 9.17 7.21 9.66
C MET A 69 9.26 6.40 8.36
N ILE A 70 8.17 6.29 7.59
CA ILE A 70 8.15 5.60 6.30
C ILE A 70 9.06 6.32 5.29
N GLN A 71 9.00 7.66 5.22
CA GLN A 71 9.88 8.45 4.35
C GLN A 71 11.36 8.22 4.71
N LYS A 72 11.69 8.21 6.01
CA LYS A 72 13.05 7.98 6.49
C LYS A 72 13.54 6.57 6.14
N GLU A 73 12.70 5.56 6.32
CA GLU A 73 13.04 4.16 6.00
C GLU A 73 13.23 3.94 4.49
N LEU A 74 12.43 4.62 3.66
CA LEU A 74 12.60 4.59 2.20
C LEU A 74 13.85 5.34 1.75
N GLY A 75 14.25 6.40 2.45
CA GLY A 75 15.36 7.27 2.06
C GLY A 75 15.03 8.21 0.89
N PHE A 76 13.82 8.14 0.34
CA PHE A 76 13.33 8.99 -0.75
C PHE A 76 11.83 9.28 -0.61
N GLY A 77 11.33 10.14 -1.50
CA GLY A 77 9.94 10.60 -1.50
C GLY A 77 9.77 11.93 -0.77
N SER A 78 8.66 12.60 -1.06
CA SER A 78 8.37 13.95 -0.57
C SER A 78 7.04 13.98 0.16
N LEU A 79 7.04 14.54 1.37
CA LEU A 79 5.82 14.76 2.15
C LEU A 79 5.28 16.17 1.90
N SER A 80 3.97 16.29 1.67
CA SER A 80 3.32 17.59 1.47
C SER A 80 2.02 17.69 2.29
N ARG A 81 1.79 18.85 2.93
CA ARG A 81 0.54 19.13 3.63
C ARG A 81 -0.53 19.55 2.62
N LYS A 82 -1.69 18.90 2.65
CA LYS A 82 -2.82 19.30 1.80
C LYS A 82 -3.56 20.47 2.45
N LYS A 83 -3.63 21.62 1.76
CA LYS A 83 -4.29 22.84 2.27
C LYS A 83 -5.78 22.60 2.47
N GLY A 84 -6.32 23.12 3.58
CA GLY A 84 -7.76 23.05 3.87
C GLY A 84 -8.28 21.69 4.36
N VAL A 85 -7.40 20.70 4.55
CA VAL A 85 -7.76 19.38 5.11
C VAL A 85 -6.68 18.90 6.09
N ASN A 86 -7.09 18.06 7.05
CA ASN A 86 -6.20 17.48 8.06
C ASN A 86 -5.46 16.26 7.50
N ALA A 87 -4.69 16.46 6.43
CA ALA A 87 -3.99 15.36 5.76
C ALA A 87 -2.60 15.76 5.23
N TYR A 88 -1.68 14.79 5.26
CA TYR A 88 -0.41 14.80 4.58
C TYR A 88 -0.41 13.78 3.45
N ILE A 89 0.32 14.08 2.37
CA ILE A 89 0.49 13.17 1.24
C ILE A 89 1.98 12.87 1.13
N LEU A 90 2.33 11.59 1.30
CA LEU A 90 3.64 11.08 0.94
C LEU A 90 3.63 10.73 -0.54
N THR A 91 4.46 11.40 -1.34
CA THR A 91 4.63 11.11 -2.76
C THR A 91 5.97 10.45 -2.99
N ILE A 92 5.94 9.21 -3.45
CA ILE A 92 7.09 8.43 -3.85
C ILE A 92 7.23 8.56 -5.37
N ASN A 93 8.30 9.19 -5.82
CA ASN A 93 8.69 9.26 -7.22
C ASN A 93 10.22 9.18 -7.32
N ASN A 94 10.72 8.57 -8.38
CA ASN A 94 12.14 8.65 -8.71
C ASN A 94 12.36 9.92 -9.54
N LYS A 95 12.64 11.04 -8.85
CA LYS A 95 12.99 12.31 -9.48
C LYS A 95 14.49 12.45 -9.75
N GLU A 96 15.31 11.70 -9.04
CA GLU A 96 16.77 11.92 -8.99
C GLU A 96 17.52 11.18 -10.09
N GLU A 97 16.95 10.12 -10.69
CA GLU A 97 17.55 9.45 -11.83
C GLU A 97 16.91 9.93 -13.14
N ALA A 98 17.72 10.58 -13.99
CA ALA A 98 17.35 10.96 -15.35
C ALA A 98 16.92 9.76 -16.23
N ASP A 99 17.16 8.53 -15.77
CA ASP A 99 16.77 7.25 -16.37
C ASP A 99 15.69 6.51 -15.54
N GLY A 100 14.92 7.23 -14.72
CA GLY A 100 13.95 6.71 -13.75
C GLY A 100 12.93 5.74 -14.34
N THR A 101 13.27 4.46 -14.36
CA THR A 101 12.37 3.38 -14.76
C THR A 101 11.64 2.87 -13.52
N PHE A 102 10.39 3.30 -13.35
CA PHE A 102 9.48 2.68 -12.39
C PHE A 102 8.92 1.39 -13.02
N GLN A 103 9.55 0.25 -12.75
CA GLN A 103 9.10 -1.04 -13.27
C GLN A 103 8.26 -1.78 -12.21
N VAL A 104 6.94 -1.81 -12.43
CA VAL A 104 6.07 -2.79 -11.77
C VAL A 104 6.07 -4.04 -12.64
N ARG A 105 6.75 -5.10 -12.20
CA ARG A 105 6.82 -6.38 -12.93
C ARG A 105 5.88 -7.40 -12.31
N SER A 106 4.78 -7.72 -13.00
CA SER A 106 3.98 -8.92 -12.74
C SER A 106 4.35 -10.01 -13.77
N THR A 107 5.16 -10.99 -13.39
CA THR A 107 5.50 -12.12 -14.28
C THR A 107 4.63 -13.32 -13.93
N LEU A 108 3.78 -13.78 -14.86
CA LEU A 108 2.80 -14.87 -14.65
C LEU A 108 3.40 -16.20 -14.12
N SER A 109 4.70 -16.48 -14.30
CA SER A 109 5.39 -17.59 -13.63
C SER A 109 6.84 -17.23 -13.26
N GLY A 110 7.29 -17.56 -12.04
CA GLY A 110 8.71 -17.45 -11.64
C GLY A 110 8.96 -17.37 -10.13
N LYS A 111 9.84 -18.28 -9.65
CA LYS A 111 10.65 -18.47 -8.40
C LYS A 111 10.50 -17.58 -7.13
N TYR A 112 9.77 -16.47 -7.11
CA TYR A 112 9.56 -15.64 -5.92
C TYR A 112 8.06 -15.59 -5.57
N PRO A 113 7.68 -15.64 -4.28
CA PRO A 113 6.28 -15.54 -3.88
C PRO A 113 5.71 -14.19 -4.33
N LYS A 114 4.69 -14.25 -5.17
CA LYS A 114 3.95 -13.12 -5.72
C LYS A 114 2.97 -12.56 -4.69
N PHE A 115 2.91 -11.23 -4.62
CA PHE A 115 1.69 -10.50 -4.26
C PHE A 115 1.00 -10.05 -5.55
N GLU A 116 0.36 -11.00 -6.23
CA GLU A 116 -0.58 -10.70 -7.28
C GLU A 116 -1.99 -10.74 -6.67
N TYR A 117 -2.55 -9.59 -6.27
CA TYR A 117 -3.99 -9.50 -6.01
C TYR A 117 -4.71 -9.32 -7.35
N HIS A 118 -4.67 -10.37 -8.17
CA HIS A 118 -5.55 -10.51 -9.32
C HIS A 118 -6.97 -10.72 -8.81
N LYS A 119 -7.83 -9.71 -8.92
CA LYS A 119 -9.17 -9.80 -9.55
C LYS A 119 -9.89 -11.17 -9.45
N GLY A 120 -9.98 -11.77 -8.27
CA GLY A 120 -10.55 -13.11 -8.12
C GLY A 120 -11.08 -13.44 -6.73
N PHE A 121 -10.59 -12.78 -5.69
CA PHE A 121 -11.23 -12.84 -4.38
C PHE A 121 -12.16 -11.66 -4.21
N SER A 122 -13.43 -11.92 -3.92
CA SER A 122 -14.31 -10.88 -3.41
C SER A 122 -13.78 -10.39 -2.06
N ASN A 123 -14.02 -9.12 -1.72
CA ASN A 123 -13.73 -8.60 -0.38
C ASN A 123 -14.34 -9.50 0.70
N GLN A 124 -15.48 -10.14 0.40
CA GLN A 124 -16.14 -11.11 1.26
C GLN A 124 -15.28 -12.37 1.50
N GLU A 125 -14.71 -12.99 0.47
CA GLU A 125 -13.85 -14.17 0.63
C GLU A 125 -12.55 -13.85 1.37
N PHE A 126 -11.98 -12.66 1.15
CA PHE A 126 -10.83 -12.20 1.92
C PHE A 126 -11.20 -12.03 3.40
N LEU A 127 -12.34 -11.41 3.67
CA LEU A 127 -12.84 -11.25 5.03
C LEU A 127 -13.21 -12.59 5.69
N ASN A 128 -13.67 -13.59 4.93
CA ASN A 128 -13.93 -14.93 5.47
C ASN A 128 -12.65 -15.58 5.99
N LYS A 129 -11.52 -15.45 5.27
CA LYS A 129 -10.21 -15.94 5.77
C LYS A 129 -9.78 -15.25 7.05
N ILE A 130 -10.05 -13.94 7.17
CA ILE A 130 -9.79 -13.18 8.40
C ILE A 130 -10.73 -13.65 9.52
N ALA A 131 -11.99 -13.92 9.20
CA ALA A 131 -12.99 -14.36 10.15
C ALA A 131 -12.64 -15.75 10.72
N ASP A 132 -12.21 -16.67 9.87
CA ASP A 132 -11.70 -18.00 10.25
C ASP A 132 -10.49 -17.88 11.20
N LEU A 133 -9.55 -16.98 10.90
CA LEU A 133 -8.37 -16.74 11.74
C LEU A 133 -8.74 -16.33 13.17
N PHE A 134 -9.82 -15.57 13.33
CA PHE A 134 -10.26 -15.02 14.62
C PHE A 134 -11.48 -15.73 15.22
N ASN A 135 -11.84 -16.91 14.70
CA ASN A 135 -13.01 -17.69 15.15
C ASN A 135 -14.29 -16.82 15.21
N THR A 136 -14.55 -16.11 14.13
CA THR A 136 -15.72 -15.23 13.98
C THR A 136 -16.31 -15.36 12.58
N GLU A 137 -17.44 -14.73 12.35
CA GLU A 137 -18.11 -14.70 11.05
C GLU A 137 -18.06 -13.30 10.43
N VAL A 138 -18.09 -13.24 9.09
CA VAL A 138 -18.28 -12.00 8.35
C VAL A 138 -19.76 -11.62 8.41
N LYS A 139 -20.05 -10.41 8.87
CA LYS A 139 -21.39 -9.84 8.85
C LYS A 139 -21.55 -8.90 7.67
N GLU A 140 -22.63 -9.07 6.94
CA GLU A 140 -23.03 -8.14 5.88
C GLU A 140 -23.65 -6.89 6.50
N THR A 141 -23.20 -5.71 6.05
CA THR A 141 -23.67 -4.42 6.53
C THR A 141 -24.01 -3.53 5.35
N ARG A 142 -25.17 -2.84 5.42
CA ARG A 142 -25.57 -1.84 4.41
C ARG A 142 -25.60 -2.39 2.96
N LEU A 143 -26.16 -3.58 2.77
CA LEU A 143 -26.33 -4.22 1.45
C LEU A 143 -27.13 -3.38 0.44
N ASN A 144 -28.01 -2.49 0.93
CA ASN A 144 -28.89 -1.67 0.10
C ASN A 144 -28.19 -0.48 -0.59
N LYS A 145 -26.85 -0.36 -0.48
CA LYS A 145 -26.07 0.67 -1.16
C LYS A 145 -25.43 0.11 -2.43
N SER A 146 -25.10 1.00 -3.37
CA SER A 146 -24.32 0.65 -4.57
C SER A 146 -22.94 0.05 -4.27
N THR A 147 -22.45 0.23 -3.04
CA THR A 147 -21.21 -0.37 -2.51
C THR A 147 -21.52 -1.11 -1.20
N PRO A 148 -21.79 -2.42 -1.24
CA PRO A 148 -22.07 -3.20 -0.03
C PRO A 148 -20.85 -3.23 0.91
N GLU A 149 -21.09 -3.13 2.22
CA GLU A 149 -20.04 -3.09 3.24
C GLU A 149 -20.01 -4.41 4.03
N TYR A 150 -18.85 -5.04 4.15
CA TYR A 150 -18.70 -6.26 4.95
C TYR A 150 -17.88 -5.95 6.20
N ARG A 151 -18.24 -6.55 7.34
CA ARG A 151 -17.59 -6.32 8.63
C ARG A 151 -17.31 -7.61 9.37
N VAL A 152 -16.06 -7.79 9.79
CA VAL A 152 -15.67 -8.83 10.74
C VAL A 152 -15.60 -8.19 12.13
N ARG A 153 -16.25 -8.81 13.14
CA ARG A 153 -16.22 -8.35 14.52
C ARG A 153 -16.14 -9.54 15.47
N THR A 154 -15.08 -9.62 16.24
CA THR A 154 -14.98 -10.56 17.35
C THR A 154 -15.77 -10.02 18.56
N THR A 155 -16.69 -10.84 19.08
CA THR A 155 -17.37 -10.57 20.36
C THR A 155 -17.17 -11.69 21.38
N ASN A 156 -16.53 -12.79 20.97
CA ASN A 156 -16.22 -13.92 21.83
C ASN A 156 -14.81 -13.76 22.45
N LEU A 157 -14.64 -14.27 23.66
CA LEU A 157 -13.41 -14.12 24.44
C LEU A 157 -12.18 -14.73 23.74
N GLN A 158 -12.36 -15.88 23.09
CA GLN A 158 -11.29 -16.60 22.39
C GLN A 158 -10.74 -15.82 21.20
N GLY A 159 -11.60 -15.32 20.32
CA GLY A 159 -11.25 -14.48 19.18
C GLY A 159 -10.64 -13.16 19.61
N ASN A 160 -11.13 -12.55 20.70
CA ASN A 160 -10.50 -11.35 21.27
C ASN A 160 -9.07 -11.62 21.78
N ASN A 161 -8.85 -12.76 22.46
CA ASN A 161 -7.51 -13.16 22.91
C ASN A 161 -6.56 -13.45 21.73
N GLN A 162 -7.08 -14.06 20.65
CA GLN A 162 -6.33 -14.29 19.41
C GLN A 162 -5.98 -12.98 18.71
N ALA A 163 -6.93 -12.05 18.58
CA ALA A 163 -6.69 -10.72 18.03
C ALA A 163 -5.63 -9.96 18.83
N LYS A 164 -5.73 -9.96 20.16
CA LYS A 164 -4.72 -9.34 21.04
C LYS A 164 -3.34 -9.96 20.82
N SER A 165 -3.25 -11.29 20.83
CA SER A 165 -1.98 -12.01 20.60
C SER A 165 -1.38 -11.70 19.24
N TYR A 166 -2.22 -11.59 18.20
CA TYR A 166 -1.81 -11.23 16.85
C TYR A 166 -1.25 -9.80 16.79
N LEU A 167 -1.94 -8.82 17.39
CA LEU A 167 -1.51 -7.42 17.40
C LEU A 167 -0.26 -7.18 18.26
N ILE A 168 -0.03 -7.97 19.32
CA ILE A 168 1.23 -7.94 20.07
C ILE A 168 2.39 -8.45 19.19
N LYS A 169 2.16 -9.51 18.41
CA LYS A 169 3.16 -10.10 17.53
C LYS A 169 3.44 -9.24 16.30
N TYR A 170 2.42 -8.55 15.78
CA TYR A 170 2.46 -7.69 14.60
C TYR A 170 1.85 -6.32 14.95
N PRO A 171 2.61 -5.46 15.63
CA PRO A 171 2.09 -4.18 16.12
C PRO A 171 1.66 -3.27 14.97
N LEU A 172 0.54 -2.58 15.19
CA LEU A 172 0.10 -1.51 14.31
C LEU A 172 1.03 -0.30 14.44
N PHE A 173 0.93 0.64 13.51
CA PHE A 173 1.69 1.87 13.55
C PHE A 173 0.77 3.10 13.58
N GLY A 174 1.33 4.24 13.97
CA GLY A 174 0.61 5.51 14.04
C GLY A 174 -0.41 5.53 15.19
N THR A 175 -1.50 6.27 15.00
CA THR A 175 -2.54 6.41 16.02
C THR A 175 -3.19 5.09 16.43
N LYS A 176 -3.31 4.15 15.49
CA LYS A 176 -3.89 2.81 15.74
C LYS A 176 -3.05 1.94 16.67
N TYR A 177 -1.76 2.22 16.82
CA TYR A 177 -0.92 1.53 17.80
C TYR A 177 -1.38 1.85 19.22
N LEU A 178 -1.60 3.13 19.52
CA LEU A 178 -2.07 3.59 20.82
C LEU A 178 -3.45 2.99 21.14
N ASP A 179 -4.36 3.02 20.18
CA ASP A 179 -5.69 2.41 20.33
C ASP A 179 -5.65 0.88 20.57
N SER A 180 -4.54 0.20 20.21
CA SER A 180 -4.40 -1.25 20.35
C SER A 180 -3.82 -1.70 21.69
N ILE A 181 -3.18 -0.78 22.42
CA ILE A 181 -2.57 -1.05 23.73
C ILE A 181 -3.45 -0.59 24.89
N ASP A 182 -4.40 0.32 24.64
CA ASP A 182 -5.45 0.75 25.57
C ASP A 182 -6.50 -0.36 25.81
#